data_AF-A0A085ZED4-F1
#
_entry.id   AF-A0A085ZED4-F1
#
_cell.length_a   1.000
_cell.length_b   1.000
_cell.length_c   1.000
_cell.angle_alpha   90.00
_cell.angle_beta   90.00
_cell.angle_gamma   90.00
#
_symmetry.space_group_name_H-M   'P 1'
#
loop_
_entity.id
_entity.type
_entity.pdbx_description
1 polymer ?
#
loop_
_entity_poly.entity_id
_entity_poly.type
_entity_poly.pdbx_seq_one_letter_code
_entity_poly.pdbx_strand_id
1 'polypeptide(L)'
;MEILEKYGIVEAGKDYVWFDCESFEKSKAYIELIKNLSSISKSKFSPQNLNIENEGWTENREHYIVEISFTLSNENHQIKLLCEEWFDFDLIIQLNQILLKEGMEDQFYPVKTGDQSLIIVFGSPSLKEKLAGENVLESTEQLILTKLINFNSLKIV
;
A
#
# COMPACT_ATOMS: atom_id res chain seq x y z
N MET A 1 -18.81 6.06 3.09
CA MET A 1 -18.75 5.68 4.51
C MET A 1 -19.89 4.76 4.93
N GLU A 2 -21.15 5.12 4.73
CA GLU A 2 -22.32 4.29 5.13
C GLU A 2 -22.25 2.82 4.67
N ILE A 3 -21.70 2.53 3.48
CA ILE A 3 -21.53 1.16 2.97
C ILE A 3 -20.50 0.36 3.78
N LEU A 4 -19.39 0.98 4.21
CA LEU A 4 -18.35 0.32 5.00
C LEU A 4 -18.85 -0.01 6.42
N GLU A 5 -19.69 0.86 6.98
CA GLU A 5 -20.30 0.67 8.30
C GLU A 5 -21.19 -0.58 8.35
N LYS A 6 -21.87 -0.93 7.25
CA LYS A 6 -22.66 -2.19 7.13
C LYS A 6 -21.82 -3.44 7.42
N TYR A 7 -20.50 -3.36 7.21
CA TYR A 7 -19.55 -4.45 7.41
C TYR A 7 -18.69 -4.27 8.67
N GLY A 8 -19.03 -3.33 9.54
CA GLY A 8 -18.30 -3.06 10.78
C GLY A 8 -16.96 -2.35 10.58
N ILE A 9 -16.78 -1.67 9.44
CA ILE A 9 -15.60 -0.84 9.15
C ILE A 9 -16.00 0.61 9.42
N VAL A 10 -15.65 1.12 10.60
CA VAL A 10 -16.23 2.38 11.12
C VAL A 10 -15.16 3.40 11.50
N GLU A 11 -14.01 2.94 12.00
CA GLU A 11 -13.03 3.81 12.63
C GLU A 11 -11.71 3.90 11.82
N ALA A 12 -11.37 5.11 11.37
CA ALA A 12 -10.09 5.38 10.69
C ALA A 12 -8.90 5.08 11.61
N GLY A 13 -7.84 4.49 11.06
CA GLY A 13 -6.65 4.05 11.80
C GLY A 13 -6.80 2.71 12.53
N LYS A 14 -8.02 2.17 12.59
CA LYS A 14 -8.32 0.89 13.25
C LYS A 14 -8.98 -0.13 12.34
N ASP A 15 -9.97 0.29 11.55
CA ASP A 15 -10.66 -0.59 10.59
C ASP A 15 -10.25 -0.29 9.14
N TYR A 16 -9.84 0.95 8.86
CA TYR A 16 -9.38 1.38 7.55
C TYR A 16 -8.34 2.49 7.65
N VAL A 17 -7.51 2.65 6.62
CA VAL A 17 -6.63 3.82 6.44
C VAL A 17 -7.25 4.70 5.36
N TRP A 18 -7.23 6.01 5.56
CA TRP A 18 -7.64 6.99 4.57
C TRP A 18 -6.53 8.03 4.43
N PHE A 19 -6.08 8.26 3.21
CA PHE A 19 -4.99 9.19 2.91
C PHE A 19 -5.18 9.88 1.57
N ASP A 20 -4.52 11.02 1.41
CA ASP A 20 -4.43 11.76 0.15
C ASP A 20 -3.34 11.15 -0.74
N CYS A 21 -3.67 10.81 -1.99
CA CYS A 21 -2.70 10.21 -2.90
C CYS A 21 -1.61 11.19 -3.34
N GLU A 22 -1.78 12.51 -3.20
CA GLU A 22 -0.76 13.53 -3.54
C GLU A 22 0.27 13.79 -2.41
N SER A 23 0.25 12.97 -1.35
CA SER A 23 1.10 13.19 -0.16
C SER A 23 2.43 12.41 -0.15
N PHE A 24 2.81 11.78 -1.28
CA PHE A 24 3.91 10.79 -1.34
C PHE A 24 5.21 11.30 -1.98
N GLU A 25 5.39 12.62 -2.08
CA GLU A 25 6.69 13.25 -2.40
C GLU A 25 7.78 13.01 -1.34
N LYS A 26 7.41 12.52 -0.15
CA LYS A 26 8.34 12.23 0.96
C LYS A 26 8.26 10.76 1.33
N SER A 27 9.40 10.07 1.31
CA SER A 27 9.54 8.66 1.67
C SER A 27 8.94 8.27 3.03
N LYS A 28 8.97 9.19 4.01
CA LYS A 28 8.34 9.00 5.33
C LYS A 28 6.84 8.72 5.27
N ALA A 29 6.13 9.23 4.26
CA ALA A 29 4.70 8.96 4.06
C ALA A 29 4.44 7.46 3.85
N TYR A 30 5.31 6.75 3.13
CA TYR A 30 5.20 5.31 2.95
C TYR A 30 5.45 4.53 4.25
N ILE A 31 6.42 4.95 5.07
CA ILE A 31 6.68 4.32 6.38
C ILE A 31 5.46 4.50 7.31
N GLU A 32 4.86 5.68 7.31
CA GLU A 32 3.64 5.95 8.07
C GLU A 32 2.45 5.12 7.56
N LEU A 33 2.27 5.04 6.24
CA LEU A 33 1.24 4.21 5.64
C LEU A 33 1.41 2.74 6.03
N ILE A 34 2.62 2.17 5.93
CA ILE A 34 2.86 0.76 6.31
C ILE A 34 2.54 0.51 7.79
N LYS A 35 2.83 1.46 8.69
CA LYS A 35 2.44 1.36 10.10
C LYS A 35 0.92 1.39 10.28
N ASN A 36 0.23 2.27 9.55
CA ASN A 36 -1.23 2.35 9.58
C ASN A 36 -1.87 1.06 9.01
N LEU A 37 -1.31 0.50 7.95
CA LEU A 37 -1.72 -0.80 7.38
C LEU A 37 -1.53 -1.95 8.39
N SER A 38 -0.42 -1.93 9.15
CA SER A 38 -0.21 -2.89 10.23
C SER A 38 -1.28 -2.77 11.33
N SER A 39 -1.65 -1.54 11.70
CA SER A 39 -2.73 -1.28 12.68
C SER A 39 -4.06 -1.88 12.23
N ILE A 40 -4.52 -1.57 11.00
CA ILE A 40 -5.82 -2.04 10.50
C ILE A 40 -5.85 -3.55 10.23
N SER A 41 -4.68 -4.18 10.11
CA SER A 41 -4.57 -5.64 9.99
C SER A 41 -4.77 -6.39 11.31
N LYS A 42 -4.94 -5.67 12.43
CA LYS A 42 -5.07 -6.23 13.78
C LYS A 42 -3.89 -7.16 14.12
N SER A 43 -2.68 -6.67 13.80
CA SER A 43 -1.40 -7.36 14.01
C SER A 43 -1.17 -8.64 13.18
N LYS A 44 -2.02 -8.94 12.19
CA LYS A 44 -1.73 -10.04 11.23
C LYS A 44 -0.57 -9.68 10.31
N PHE A 45 -0.56 -8.45 9.80
CA PHE A 45 0.60 -7.85 9.16
C PHE A 45 1.38 -7.05 10.22
N SER A 46 2.50 -7.61 10.69
CA SER A 46 3.31 -7.01 11.76
C SER A 46 4.78 -6.90 11.31
N PRO A 47 5.09 -5.93 10.43
CA PRO A 47 6.46 -5.75 9.94
C PRO A 47 7.37 -5.29 11.08
N GLN A 48 8.55 -5.91 11.15
CA GLN A 48 9.63 -5.54 12.07
C GLN A 48 10.76 -4.86 11.28
N ASN A 49 11.64 -4.13 11.98
CA ASN A 49 12.80 -3.47 11.36
C ASN A 49 12.46 -2.57 10.16
N LEU A 50 11.24 -2.01 10.11
CA LEU A 50 10.76 -1.17 9.02
C LEU A 50 11.62 0.09 8.89
N ASN A 51 12.30 0.26 7.76
CA ASN A 51 13.17 1.40 7.48
C ASN A 51 13.19 1.76 5.99
N ILE A 52 13.74 2.93 5.70
CA ILE A 52 14.15 3.32 4.35
C ILE A 52 15.59 2.82 4.19
N GLU A 53 15.81 1.89 3.28
CA GLU A 53 17.13 1.32 3.01
C GLU A 53 17.93 2.20 2.06
N ASN A 54 17.25 2.76 1.05
CA ASN A 54 17.84 3.67 0.09
C ASN A 54 16.77 4.66 -0.41
N GLU A 55 17.16 5.90 -0.69
CA GLU A 55 16.30 6.89 -1.33
C GLU A 55 17.13 7.87 -2.14
N GLY A 56 16.63 8.30 -3.29
CA GLY A 56 17.31 9.31 -4.09
C GLY A 56 16.86 9.34 -5.55
N TRP A 57 17.50 10.23 -6.30
CA TRP A 57 17.28 10.35 -7.73
C TRP A 57 17.98 9.23 -8.49
N THR A 58 17.39 8.85 -9.62
CA THR A 58 18.07 8.03 -10.61
C THR A 58 19.24 8.78 -11.25
N GLU A 59 20.17 8.06 -11.87
CA GLU A 59 21.36 8.63 -12.52
C GLU A 59 21.05 9.75 -13.54
N ASN A 60 19.96 9.59 -14.28
CA ASN A 60 19.47 10.59 -15.24
C ASN A 60 18.56 11.67 -14.62
N ARG A 61 18.29 11.60 -13.30
CA ARG A 61 17.39 12.48 -12.54
C ARG A 61 15.96 12.55 -13.08
N GLU A 62 15.52 11.51 -13.77
CA GLU A 62 14.13 11.42 -14.25
C GLU A 62 13.20 10.96 -13.13
N HIS A 63 13.69 10.13 -12.21
CA HIS A 63 12.85 9.56 -11.16
C HIS A 63 13.45 9.70 -9.76
N TYR A 64 12.58 9.91 -8.76
CA TYR A 64 12.92 9.84 -7.35
C TYR A 64 12.36 8.53 -6.77
N ILE A 65 13.25 7.67 -6.29
CA ILE A 65 12.94 6.30 -5.89
C ILE A 65 13.22 6.12 -4.41
N VAL A 66 12.38 5.33 -3.75
CA VAL A 66 12.59 4.83 -2.38
C VAL A 66 12.59 3.31 -2.36
N GLU A 67 13.51 2.73 -1.60
CA GLU A 67 13.58 1.31 -1.27
C GLU A 67 13.30 1.15 0.22
N ILE A 68 12.18 0.52 0.55
CA ILE A 68 11.72 0.28 1.92
C ILE A 68 11.93 -1.18 2.24
N SER A 69 12.61 -1.48 3.36
CA SER A 69 12.74 -2.84 3.84
C SER A 69 12.13 -3.06 5.21
N PHE A 70 11.75 -4.31 5.46
CA PHE A 70 11.17 -4.79 6.71
C PHE A 70 11.33 -6.31 6.81
N THR A 71 11.18 -6.82 8.02
CA THR A 71 11.13 -8.25 8.31
C THR A 71 9.69 -8.66 8.59
N LEU A 72 9.21 -9.75 7.99
CA LEU A 72 7.93 -10.37 8.29
C LEU A 72 8.15 -11.88 8.42
N SER A 73 7.62 -12.52 9.46
CA SER A 73 7.80 -13.97 9.69
C SER A 73 9.27 -14.46 9.68
N ASN A 74 10.23 -13.62 10.04
CA ASN A 74 11.68 -13.85 9.95
C ASN A 74 12.27 -13.85 8.52
N GLU A 75 11.49 -13.51 7.49
CA GLU A 75 11.99 -13.20 6.15
C GLU A 75 12.18 -11.69 5.98
N ASN A 76 13.24 -11.28 5.27
CA ASN A 76 13.46 -9.90 4.90
C ASN A 76 12.81 -9.62 3.54
N HIS A 77 12.09 -8.51 3.47
CA HIS A 77 11.45 -8.02 2.26
C HIS A 77 11.94 -6.61 1.96
N GLN A 78 12.00 -6.28 0.67
CA GLN A 78 12.28 -4.94 0.19
C GLN A 78 11.27 -4.60 -0.91
N ILE A 79 10.74 -3.40 -0.87
CA ILE A 79 9.79 -2.85 -1.85
C ILE A 79 10.39 -1.57 -2.41
N LYS A 80 10.50 -1.50 -3.73
CA LYS A 80 10.98 -0.35 -4.48
C LYS A 80 9.81 0.42 -5.09
N LEU A 81 9.75 1.72 -4.82
CA LEU A 81 8.61 2.58 -5.18
C LEU A 81 9.07 3.91 -5.79
N LEU A 82 8.22 4.49 -6.64
CA LEU A 82 8.30 5.89 -7.03
C LEU A 82 7.90 6.76 -5.83
N CYS A 83 8.59 7.88 -5.65
CA CYS A 83 8.34 8.83 -4.57
C CYS A 83 8.27 10.25 -5.17
N GLU A 84 7.31 10.42 -6.07
CA GLU A 84 7.15 11.57 -6.98
C GLU A 84 5.72 12.12 -6.89
N GLU A 85 5.37 12.74 -5.76
CA GLU A 85 4.06 13.35 -5.45
C GLU A 85 2.92 12.34 -5.24
N TRP A 86 2.69 11.46 -6.22
CA TRP A 86 1.60 10.49 -6.22
C TRP A 86 1.94 9.19 -5.51
N PHE A 87 0.93 8.62 -4.86
CA PHE A 87 1.00 7.31 -4.23
C PHE A 87 1.29 6.20 -5.26
N ASP A 88 2.37 5.46 -5.03
CA ASP A 88 2.69 4.27 -5.81
C ASP A 88 1.94 3.04 -5.28
N PHE A 89 0.84 2.68 -5.96
CA PHE A 89 -0.03 1.56 -5.58
C PHE A 89 0.68 0.20 -5.61
N ASP A 90 1.86 0.08 -6.24
CA ASP A 90 2.65 -1.14 -6.19
C ASP A 90 3.03 -1.54 -4.75
N LEU A 91 3.02 -0.60 -3.79
CA LEU A 91 3.15 -0.95 -2.38
C LEU A 91 2.08 -1.96 -1.96
N ILE A 92 0.81 -1.68 -2.24
CA ILE A 92 -0.31 -2.54 -1.83
C ILE A 92 -0.25 -3.88 -2.57
N ILE A 93 0.09 -3.85 -3.86
CA ILE A 93 0.24 -5.06 -4.68
C ILE A 93 1.33 -5.97 -4.09
N GLN A 94 2.52 -5.42 -3.82
CA GLN A 94 3.66 -6.18 -3.30
C GLN A 94 3.39 -6.68 -1.88
N LEU A 95 2.78 -5.87 -1.01
CA LEU A 95 2.38 -6.32 0.34
C LEU A 95 1.40 -7.50 0.26
N ASN A 96 0.37 -7.42 -0.57
CA ASN A 96 -0.58 -8.51 -0.78
C ASN A 96 0.10 -9.80 -1.27
N GLN A 97 1.03 -9.70 -2.23
CA GLN A 97 1.82 -10.84 -2.70
C GLN A 97 2.67 -11.46 -1.58
N ILE A 98 3.32 -10.63 -0.75
CA ILE A 98 4.08 -11.09 0.42
C ILE A 98 3.17 -11.82 1.40
N LEU A 99 2.02 -11.23 1.75
CA LEU A 99 1.05 -11.84 2.67
C LEU A 99 0.54 -13.21 2.16
N LEU A 100 0.26 -13.34 0.87
CA LEU A 100 -0.15 -14.61 0.27
C LEU A 100 0.96 -15.65 0.32
N LYS A 101 2.21 -15.26 0.05
CA LYS A 101 3.38 -16.15 0.14
C LYS A 101 3.57 -16.66 1.57
N GLU A 102 3.28 -15.83 2.56
CA GLU A 102 3.28 -16.14 4.00
C GLU A 102 2.04 -16.94 4.46
N GLY A 103 1.14 -17.30 3.54
CA GLY A 103 -0.06 -18.10 3.83
C GLY A 103 -1.21 -17.33 4.46
N MET A 104 -1.21 -15.99 4.40
CA MET A 104 -2.31 -15.16 4.87
C MET A 104 -3.34 -14.94 3.77
N GLU A 105 -4.58 -15.36 4.01
CA GLU A 105 -5.69 -15.18 3.06
C GLU A 105 -6.28 -13.75 3.08
N ASP A 106 -6.17 -13.06 4.21
CA ASP A 106 -6.62 -11.68 4.33
C ASP A 106 -5.66 -10.73 3.60
N GLN A 107 -6.22 -9.72 2.93
CA GLN A 107 -5.48 -8.81 2.05
C GLN A 107 -5.96 -7.37 2.21
N PHE A 108 -5.19 -6.43 1.69
CA PHE A 108 -5.55 -5.02 1.58
C PHE A 108 -6.37 -4.76 0.31
N TYR A 109 -7.48 -4.05 0.46
CA TYR A 109 -8.38 -3.72 -0.64
C TYR A 109 -8.59 -2.20 -0.74
N PRO A 110 -8.46 -1.62 -1.95
CA PRO A 110 -8.73 -0.21 -2.16
C PRO A 110 -10.23 0.04 -2.33
N VAL A 111 -10.73 1.07 -1.65
CA VAL A 111 -12.12 1.52 -1.68
C VAL A 111 -12.16 2.92 -2.24
N LYS A 112 -13.05 3.13 -3.21
CA LYS A 112 -13.21 4.42 -3.90
C LYS A 112 -13.80 5.48 -2.97
N THR A 113 -13.27 6.69 -3.06
CA THR A 113 -13.74 7.87 -2.31
C THR A 113 -14.45 8.88 -3.21
N GLY A 114 -14.16 8.87 -4.51
CA GLY A 114 -14.72 9.81 -5.50
C GLY A 114 -13.91 11.11 -5.66
N ASP A 115 -12.73 11.18 -5.05
CA ASP A 115 -11.76 12.28 -5.15
C ASP A 115 -10.33 11.71 -5.30
N GLN A 116 -9.30 12.51 -5.06
CA GLN A 116 -7.88 12.10 -5.15
C GLN A 116 -7.38 11.34 -3.91
N SER A 117 -8.26 11.04 -2.94
CA SER A 117 -7.90 10.25 -1.77
C SER A 117 -8.14 8.75 -1.99
N LEU A 118 -7.61 7.91 -1.10
CA LEU A 118 -7.82 6.47 -1.15
C LEU A 118 -8.10 5.91 0.24
N ILE A 119 -9.09 5.04 0.32
CA ILE A 119 -9.33 4.22 1.51
C ILE A 119 -8.76 2.83 1.28
N ILE A 120 -7.97 2.33 2.23
CA ILE A 120 -7.52 0.93 2.26
C ILE A 120 -8.18 0.24 3.45
N VAL A 121 -8.82 -0.89 3.18
CA VAL A 121 -9.36 -1.80 4.21
C VAL A 121 -8.57 -3.10 4.21
N PHE A 122 -8.61 -3.84 5.32
CA PHE A 122 -7.99 -5.16 5.43
C PHE A 122 -9.05 -6.21 5.78
N GLY A 123 -9.07 -7.32 5.05
CA GLY A 123 -9.97 -8.42 5.40
C GLY A 123 -9.93 -9.58 4.43
N SER A 124 -10.90 -10.47 4.61
CA SER A 124 -10.93 -11.76 3.92
C SER A 124 -11.45 -11.66 2.48
N PRO A 125 -11.27 -12.72 1.67
CA PRO A 125 -11.87 -12.79 0.33
C PRO A 125 -13.39 -12.58 0.33
N SER A 126 -14.11 -13.04 1.35
CA SER A 126 -15.55 -12.80 1.48
C SER A 126 -15.90 -11.32 1.65
N LEU A 127 -15.06 -10.55 2.35
CA LEU A 127 -15.24 -9.10 2.44
C LEU A 127 -15.04 -8.44 1.07
N LYS A 128 -13.99 -8.85 0.33
CA LYS A 128 -13.74 -8.36 -1.03
C LYS A 128 -14.95 -8.55 -1.94
N GLU A 129 -15.53 -9.75 -1.94
CA GLU A 129 -16.73 -10.07 -2.75
C GLU A 129 -17.92 -9.18 -2.40
N LYS A 130 -18.15 -8.93 -1.10
CA LYS A 130 -19.22 -8.03 -0.64
C LYS A 130 -19.00 -6.60 -1.11
N LEU A 131 -17.79 -6.06 -0.94
CA LEU A 131 -17.43 -4.72 -1.38
C LEU A 131 -17.51 -4.57 -2.91
N ALA A 132 -17.12 -5.62 -3.65
CA ALA A 132 -17.29 -5.67 -5.10
C ALA A 132 -18.78 -5.65 -5.50
N GLY A 133 -19.63 -6.39 -4.79
CA GLY A 133 -21.08 -6.42 -5.02
C GLY A 133 -21.77 -5.07 -4.77
N GLU A 134 -21.27 -4.26 -3.84
CA GLU A 134 -21.72 -2.88 -3.62
C GLU A 134 -21.07 -1.88 -4.60
N ASN A 135 -20.21 -2.35 -5.50
CA ASN A 135 -19.46 -1.54 -6.47
C ASN A 135 -18.64 -0.43 -5.79
N VAL A 136 -18.00 -0.71 -4.64
CA VAL A 136 -17.20 0.29 -3.90
C VAL A 136 -15.69 0.06 -3.96
N LEU A 137 -15.24 -1.05 -4.53
CA LEU A 137 -13.81 -1.27 -4.75
C LEU A 137 -13.29 -0.34 -5.86
N GLU A 138 -12.10 0.20 -5.64
CA GLU A 138 -11.39 0.98 -6.66
C GLU A 138 -10.73 0.03 -7.67
N SER A 139 -10.63 0.46 -8.93
CA SER A 139 -9.93 -0.31 -9.96
C SER A 139 -8.42 -0.22 -9.76
N THR A 140 -7.77 -1.35 -9.45
CA THR A 140 -6.32 -1.39 -9.23
C THR A 140 -5.54 -0.99 -10.48
N GLU A 141 -6.04 -1.28 -11.69
CA GLU A 141 -5.41 -0.88 -12.95
C GLU A 141 -5.33 0.63 -13.12
N GLN A 142 -6.27 1.38 -12.53
CA GLN A 142 -6.29 2.85 -12.59
C GLN A 142 -5.37 3.51 -11.55
N LEU A 143 -4.95 2.76 -10.53
CA LEU A 143 -4.07 3.23 -9.46
C LEU A 143 -2.58 2.98 -9.76
N ILE A 144 -2.25 2.13 -10.73
CA ILE A 144 -0.86 1.81 -11.07
C ILE A 144 -0.25 2.99 -11.82
N LEU A 145 0.82 3.54 -11.25
CA LEU A 145 1.65 4.55 -11.93
C LEU A 145 2.38 3.91 -13.12
N THR A 146 2.46 4.64 -14.22
CA THR A 146 3.24 4.19 -15.38
C THR A 146 4.73 4.21 -15.02
N LYS A 147 5.37 3.03 -15.07
CA LYS A 147 6.79 2.86 -14.80
C LYS A 147 7.56 2.44 -16.04
N LEU A 148 8.85 2.76 -16.06
CA LEU A 148 9.76 2.24 -17.07
C LEU A 148 9.84 0.71 -16.99
N ILE A 149 9.96 0.03 -18.14
CA ILE A 149 10.03 -1.45 -18.22
C ILE A 149 11.17 -2.01 -17.35
N ASN A 150 12.26 -1.26 -17.19
CA ASN A 150 13.43 -1.62 -16.42
C ASN A 150 13.46 -0.97 -15.02
N PHE A 151 12.33 -0.52 -14.48
CA PHE A 151 12.25 0.20 -13.20
C PHE A 151 13.03 -0.46 -12.06
N ASN A 152 12.88 -1.78 -11.90
CA ASN A 152 13.57 -2.53 -10.85
C ASN A 152 15.11 -2.51 -10.98
N SER A 153 15.62 -2.31 -12.20
CA SER A 153 17.06 -2.23 -12.50
C SER A 153 17.64 -0.82 -12.37
N LEU A 154 16.82 0.21 -12.12
CA LEU A 154 17.29 1.58 -11.95
C LEU A 154 18.16 1.69 -10.69
N LYS A 155 19.25 2.45 -10.79
CA LYS A 155 20.16 2.73 -9.67
C LYS A 155 19.87 4.10 -9.08
N ILE A 156 19.87 4.17 -7.76
CA ILE A 156 19.85 5.41 -6.98
C ILE A 156 21.29 5.93 -6.89
N VAL A 157 21.49 7.24 -7.05
CA VAL A 157 22.80 7.93 -7.04
C VAL A 157 22.89 8.93 -5.90
#